data_AF-A0A2N0XLC4-F1
#
_entry.id   AF-A0A2N0XLC4-F1
#
_cell.length_a   1.000
_cell.length_b   1.000
_cell.length_c   1.000
_cell.angle_alpha   90.00
_cell.angle_beta   90.00
_cell.angle_gamma   90.00
#
_symmetry.space_group_name_H-M   'P 1'
#
loop_
_entity.id
_entity.type
_entity.pdbx_description
1 polymer ?
#
loop_
_entity_poly.entity_id
_entity_poly.type
_entity_poly.pdbx_seq_one_letter_code
_entity_poly.pdbx_strand_id
1 'polypeptide(L)'
;MEWETVNGITGLVSAICSILGLGYFGTKSKSEIETNDHIITLPKFMAFILVSGAWSLLCLCALWIFNPFGGYMYREDFLLFYGIVLTLPSLIIFGFGVSALRAQQQT
;
A
#
# COMPACT_ATOMS: atom_id res chain seq x y z
N MET A 1 -7.53 22.42 -0.69
CA MET A 1 -6.86 21.63 -1.74
C MET A 1 -7.96 20.96 -2.52
N GLU A 2 -8.02 21.15 -3.84
CA GLU A 2 -9.10 20.56 -4.65
C GLU A 2 -8.97 19.03 -4.67
N TRP A 3 -10.11 18.35 -4.55
CA TRP A 3 -10.19 16.88 -4.48
C TRP A 3 -9.53 16.20 -5.68
N GLU A 4 -9.66 16.80 -6.87
CA GLU A 4 -9.00 16.34 -8.09
C GLU A 4 -7.47 16.32 -7.97
N THR A 5 -6.89 17.32 -7.30
CA THR A 5 -5.44 17.38 -7.06
C THR A 5 -4.98 16.27 -6.11
N VAL A 6 -5.73 16.01 -5.03
CA VAL A 6 -5.39 14.96 -4.06
C VAL A 6 -5.52 13.58 -4.68
N ASN A 7 -6.60 13.34 -5.44
CA ASN A 7 -6.81 12.10 -6.16
C ASN A 7 -5.71 11.86 -7.21
N GLY A 8 -5.38 12.87 -8.02
CA GLY A 8 -4.33 12.80 -9.03
C GLY A 8 -2.94 12.48 -8.44
N ILE A 9 -2.55 13.17 -7.36
CA ILE A 9 -1.26 12.91 -6.69
C ILE A 9 -1.26 11.51 -6.06
N THR A 10 -2.34 11.12 -5.38
CA THR A 10 -2.44 9.80 -4.72
C THR A 10 -2.38 8.68 -5.75
N GLY A 11 -3.04 8.84 -6.90
CA GLY A 11 -2.98 7.89 -8.02
C GLY A 11 -1.58 7.78 -8.60
N LEU A 12 -0.90 8.89 -8.83
CA LEU A 12 0.46 8.92 -9.38
C LEU A 12 1.46 8.23 -8.42
N VAL A 13 1.41 8.56 -7.13
CA VAL A 13 2.28 7.95 -6.12
C VAL A 13 2.02 6.45 -6.03
N SER A 14 0.75 6.04 -6.03
CA SER A 14 0.35 4.62 -5.99
C SER A 14 0.85 3.84 -7.21
N ALA A 15 0.80 4.45 -8.39
CA ALA A 15 1.31 3.86 -9.62
C ALA A 15 2.83 3.70 -9.59
N ILE A 16 3.56 4.73 -9.14
CA ILE A 16 5.02 4.67 -8.99
C ILE A 16 5.42 3.57 -8.01
N CYS A 17 4.76 3.49 -6.85
CA CYS A 17 5.00 2.44 -5.86
C CYS A 17 4.76 1.03 -6.43
N SER A 18 3.70 0.87 -7.23
CA SER A 18 3.37 -0.40 -7.88
C SER A 18 4.43 -0.79 -8.93
N ILE A 19 4.88 0.17 -9.74
CA ILE A 19 5.92 -0.06 -10.76
C ILE A 19 7.26 -0.43 -10.11
N LEU A 20 7.67 0.29 -9.05
CA LEU A 20 8.92 0.01 -8.33
C LEU A 20 8.88 -1.38 -7.68
N GLY A 21 7.76 -1.75 -7.06
CA GLY A 21 7.56 -3.08 -6.48
C GLY A 21 7.61 -4.18 -7.53
N LEU A 22 6.91 -4.02 -8.65
CA LEU A 22 6.88 -4.99 -9.75
C LEU A 22 8.26 -5.12 -10.39
N GLY A 23 8.97 -4.01 -10.58
CA GLY A 23 10.34 -4.00 -11.11
C GLY A 23 11.30 -4.77 -10.20
N TYR A 24 11.19 -4.58 -8.88
CA TYR A 24 12.02 -5.30 -7.91
C TYR A 24 11.77 -6.82 -7.94
N PHE A 25 10.51 -7.26 -7.92
CA PHE A 25 10.18 -8.70 -7.95
C PHE A 25 10.32 -9.34 -9.32
N GLY A 26 10.21 -8.56 -10.40
CA GLY A 26 10.38 -9.05 -11.77
C GLY A 26 11.85 -9.24 -12.17
N THR A 27 12.79 -8.55 -11.51
CA THR A 27 14.23 -8.64 -11.81
C THR A 27 15.02 -9.55 -10.86
N LYS A 28 14.48 -9.89 -9.68
CA LYS A 28 15.11 -10.75 -8.68
C LYS A 28 14.51 -12.17 -8.70
N SER A 29 15.37 -13.20 -8.80
CA SER A 29 14.96 -14.60 -8.71
C SER A 29 14.42 -14.94 -7.31
N LYS A 30 13.33 -15.71 -7.23
CA LYS A 30 12.72 -16.20 -5.96
C LYS A 30 13.75 -16.78 -4.97
N SER A 31 14.83 -17.38 -5.47
CA SER A 31 15.89 -18.00 -4.67
C SER A 31 16.78 -17.03 -3.88
N GLU A 32 16.76 -15.73 -4.17
CA GLU A 32 17.56 -14.72 -3.47
C GLU A 32 16.77 -13.99 -2.37
N ILE A 33 15.44 -14.18 -2.35
CA ILE A 33 14.50 -13.49 -1.45
C ILE A 33 14.28 -14.27 -0.14
N GLU A 34 14.42 -15.60 -0.17
CA GLU A 34 14.25 -16.47 1.01
C GLU A 34 15.48 -16.53 1.92
N THR A 35 16.68 -16.22 1.43
CA THR A 35 17.95 -16.51 2.14
C THR A 35 18.35 -15.48 3.19
N ASN A 36 17.43 -14.65 3.69
CA ASN A 36 17.79 -13.52 4.55
C ASN A 36 17.04 -13.59 5.89
N ASP A 37 17.72 -14.12 6.91
CA ASP A 37 17.27 -14.34 8.30
C ASP A 37 16.93 -13.05 9.08
N HIS A 38 16.98 -11.88 8.44
CA HIS A 38 16.62 -10.62 9.10
C HIS A 38 15.09 -10.39 9.10
N ILE A 39 14.59 -9.95 10.26
CA ILE A 39 13.15 -9.67 10.48
C ILE A 39 12.61 -8.59 9.53
N ILE A 40 13.46 -7.65 9.08
CA ILE A 40 13.16 -6.60 8.09
C ILE A 40 14.16 -6.72 6.94
N THR A 41 13.73 -7.27 5.81
CA THR A 41 14.55 -7.38 4.61
C THR A 41 13.99 -6.47 3.53
N LEU A 42 14.88 -5.92 2.68
CA LEU A 42 14.52 -5.06 1.55
C LEU A 42 13.38 -5.65 0.66
N PRO A 43 13.32 -6.97 0.39
CA PRO A 43 12.20 -7.58 -0.31
C PRO A 43 10.85 -7.41 0.41
N LYS A 44 10.80 -7.61 1.74
CA LYS A 44 9.56 -7.44 2.51
C LYS A 44 9.06 -5.99 2.46
N PHE A 45 9.98 -5.03 2.49
CA PHE A 45 9.65 -3.61 2.34
C PHE A 45 9.12 -3.28 0.94
N MET A 46 9.74 -3.81 -0.12
CA MET A 46 9.24 -3.63 -1.49
C MET A 46 7.90 -4.32 -1.74
N ALA A 47 7.65 -5.49 -1.13
CA ALA A 47 6.34 -6.13 -1.16
C ALA A 47 5.28 -5.27 -0.48
N PHE A 48 5.62 -4.67 0.66
CA PHE A 48 4.73 -3.75 1.37
C PHE A 48 4.38 -2.52 0.52
N ILE A 49 5.38 -1.88 -0.10
CA ILE A 49 5.16 -0.74 -1.00
C ILE A 49 4.29 -1.14 -2.19
N LEU A 50 4.57 -2.29 -2.81
CA LEU A 50 3.80 -2.81 -3.94
C LEU A 50 2.32 -2.98 -3.57
N VAL A 51 2.05 -3.72 -2.51
CA VAL A 51 0.67 -4.05 -2.09
C VAL A 51 -0.07 -2.80 -1.63
N SER A 52 0.59 -1.90 -0.90
CA SER A 52 -0.02 -0.64 -0.46
C SER A 52 -0.32 0.31 -1.62
N GLY A 53 0.59 0.39 -2.60
CA GLY A 53 0.39 1.16 -3.83
C GLY A 53 -0.75 0.58 -4.68
N ALA A 54 -0.75 -0.73 -4.91
CA ALA A 54 -1.81 -1.40 -5.66
C ALA A 54 -3.19 -1.26 -5.00
N TRP A 55 -3.26 -1.39 -3.68
CA TRP A 55 -4.50 -1.19 -2.92
C TRP A 55 -5.03 0.24 -3.05
N SER A 56 -4.15 1.23 -2.88
CA SER A 56 -4.52 2.64 -3.01
C SER A 56 -5.01 2.95 -4.43
N LEU A 57 -4.34 2.43 -5.46
CA LEU A 57 -4.76 2.58 -6.85
C LEU A 57 -6.13 1.94 -7.10
N LEU A 58 -6.36 0.75 -6.55
CA LEU A 58 -7.64 0.05 -6.66
C LEU A 58 -8.77 0.83 -5.99
N CYS A 59 -8.53 1.41 -4.82
CA CYS A 59 -9.48 2.28 -4.12
C CYS A 59 -9.85 3.51 -4.96
N LEU A 60 -8.87 4.12 -5.62
CA LEU A 60 -9.11 5.26 -6.52
C LEU A 60 -9.86 4.85 -7.80
N CYS A 61 -9.53 3.69 -8.39
CA CYS A 61 -10.29 3.16 -9.52
C CYS A 61 -11.75 2.86 -9.14
N ALA A 62 -11.98 2.28 -7.96
CA ALA A 62 -13.32 2.02 -7.46
C ALA A 62 -14.12 3.33 -7.30
N LEU A 63 -13.52 4.37 -6.72
CA LEU A 63 -14.14 5.69 -6.64
C LEU A 63 -14.53 6.24 -8.01
N TRP A 64 -13.67 6.07 -9.01
CA TRP A 64 -13.91 6.57 -10.34
C TRP A 64 -15.06 5.83 -11.05
N ILE A 65 -15.21 4.52 -10.80
CA ILE A 65 -16.31 3.70 -11.32
C ILE A 65 -17.64 4.03 -10.63
N PHE A 66 -17.64 4.13 -9.30
CA PHE A 66 -18.86 4.31 -8.51
C PHE A 66 -19.30 5.78 -8.40
N ASN A 67 -18.40 6.73 -8.68
CA ASN A 67 -18.71 8.16 -8.67
C ASN A 67 -18.06 8.92 -9.85
N PRO A 68 -18.48 8.61 -11.10
CA PRO A 68 -17.81 9.05 -12.32
C PRO A 68 -17.94 10.56 -12.62
N PHE A 69 -18.91 11.25 -12.01
CA PHE A 69 -19.22 12.66 -12.31
C PHE A 69 -18.84 13.66 -11.21
N GLY A 70 -17.96 13.26 -10.27
CA GLY A 70 -17.39 14.21 -9.31
C GLY A 70 -18.44 14.85 -8.41
N GLY A 71 -19.37 14.05 -7.87
CA GLY A 71 -20.16 14.52 -6.74
C GLY A 71 -19.20 14.97 -5.65
N TYR A 72 -19.25 16.27 -5.27
CA TYR A 72 -18.44 16.83 -4.20
C TYR A 72 -18.52 15.89 -2.98
N MET A 73 -17.44 15.16 -2.68
CA MET A 73 -17.39 14.38 -1.47
C MET A 73 -17.48 15.34 -0.30
N TYR A 74 -18.49 15.15 0.55
CA TYR A 74 -18.52 15.86 1.81
C TYR A 74 -17.30 15.44 2.64
N ARG A 75 -16.85 16.33 3.53
CA ARG A 75 -15.64 16.13 4.32
C ARG A 75 -15.67 14.82 5.14
N GLU A 76 -16.86 14.36 5.49
CA GLU A 76 -17.11 13.11 6.23
C GLU A 76 -16.84 11.87 5.36
N ASP A 77 -17.25 11.89 4.09
CA ASP A 77 -16.98 10.82 3.12
C ASP A 77 -15.47 10.69 2.81
N PHE A 78 -14.75 11.82 2.83
CA PHE A 78 -13.30 11.85 2.65
C PHE A 78 -12.57 11.12 3.79
N LEU A 79 -12.99 11.34 5.04
CA LEU A 79 -12.39 10.66 6.21
C LEU A 79 -12.62 9.15 6.15
N LEU A 80 -13.83 8.73 5.77
CA LEU A 80 -14.16 7.32 5.56
C LEU A 80 -13.32 6.70 4.44
N PHE A 81 -13.23 7.36 3.29
CA PHE A 81 -12.42 6.87 2.18
C PHE A 81 -10.94 6.75 2.55
N TYR A 82 -10.38 7.76 3.22
CA TYR A 82 -9.00 7.71 3.70
C TYR A 82 -8.79 6.56 4.68
N GLY A 83 -9.77 6.27 5.55
CA GLY A 83 -9.77 5.09 6.41
C GLY A 83 -9.72 3.76 5.64
N ILE A 84 -10.43 3.65 4.51
CA ILE A 84 -10.41 2.46 3.64
C ILE A 84 -9.05 2.31 2.95
N VAL A 85 -8.47 3.40 2.48
CA VAL A 85 -7.13 3.37 1.85
C VAL A 85 -6.06 2.94 2.87
N LEU A 86 -6.15 3.43 4.10
CA LEU A 86 -5.15 3.14 5.15
C LEU A 86 -5.34 1.81 5.88
N THR A 87 -6.51 1.17 5.81
CA THR A 87 -6.80 -0.04 6.60
C THR A 87 -5.88 -1.20 6.21
N LEU A 88 -5.69 -1.44 4.91
CA LEU A 88 -4.86 -2.55 4.46
C LEU A 88 -3.36 -2.34 4.78
N PRO A 89 -2.74 -1.17 4.52
CA PRO A 89 -1.37 -0.90 4.95
C PRO A 89 -1.17 -1.01 6.47
N SER A 90 -2.12 -0.48 7.26
CA SER A 90 -2.02 -0.52 8.73
C SER A 90 -2.14 -1.94 9.29
N LEU A 91 -3.01 -2.79 8.72
CA LEU A 91 -3.09 -4.21 9.10
C LEU A 91 -1.79 -4.96 8.80
N ILE A 92 -1.15 -4.68 7.66
CA ILE A 92 0.14 -5.30 7.32
C ILE A 92 1.23 -4.86 8.31
N ILE A 93 1.34 -3.56 8.61
CA ILE A 93 2.30 -3.04 9.61
C ILE A 93 2.05 -3.69 10.98
N PHE A 94 0.80 -3.78 11.40
CA PHE A 94 0.43 -4.42 12.66
C PHE A 94 0.85 -5.89 12.70
N GLY A 95 0.55 -6.65 11.64
CA GLY A 95 0.97 -8.06 11.52
C GLY A 95 2.50 -8.24 11.54
N PHE A 96 3.23 -7.33 10.89
CA PHE A 96 4.69 -7.29 10.97
C PHE A 96 5.18 -7.02 12.39
N GLY A 97 4.59 -6.04 13.09
CA GLY A 97 4.93 -5.71 14.48
C GLY A 97 4.69 -6.89 15.43
N VAL A 98 3.55 -7.57 15.31
CA VAL A 98 3.24 -8.79 16.09
C VAL A 98 4.25 -9.90 15.81
N SER A 99 4.62 -10.10 14.55
CA SER A 99 5.61 -11.12 14.17
C SER A 99 7.00 -10.80 14.73
N ALA A 100 7.40 -9.53 14.71
CA ALA A 100 8.67 -9.08 15.30
C ALA A 100 8.72 -9.30 16.81
N LEU A 101 7.64 -8.96 17.54
CA LEU A 101 7.54 -9.17 18.98
C LEU A 101 7.62 -10.66 19.35
N ARG A 102 6.95 -11.53 18.58
CA ARG A 102 7.03 -12.99 18.79
C ARG A 102 8.44 -13.54 18.58
N ALA A 103 9.15 -13.05 17.57
CA ALA A 103 10.54 -13.45 17.32
C ALA A 103 11.47 -13.06 18.48
N GLN A 104 11.26 -11.90 19.11
CA GLN A 104 12.04 -11.48 20.28
C GLN A 104 11.71 -12.26 21.57
N GLN A 105 10.53 -12.87 21.68
CA GLN A 105 10.18 -13.73 22.82
C GLN A 105 10.80 -15.14 22.74
N GLN A 106 11.31 -15.54 21.58
CA GLN A 106 11.91 -16.87 21.36
C GLN A 106 13.46 -16.87 21.41
N THR A 107 14.07 -15.70 21.52
CA THR A 107 15.51 -15.48 21.79
C THR A 107 15.74 -15.18 23.27
#